data_AF-A0A428PYM7-F1
#
_entry.id   AF-A0A428PYM7-F1
#
_cell.length_a   1.000
_cell.length_b   1.000
_cell.length_c   1.000
_cell.angle_alpha   90.00
_cell.angle_beta   90.00
_cell.angle_gamma   90.00
#
_symmetry.space_group_name_H-M   'P 1'
#
loop_
_entity.id
_entity.type
_entity.pdbx_description
1 polymer ?
#
loop_
_entity_poly.entity_id
_entity_poly.type
_entity_poly.pdbx_seq_one_letter_code
_entity_poly.pdbx_strand_id
1 'polypeptide(L)'
;MPTTKKVANEATGPQRASDFNDALHAVPGHVAMMQVLQYSYMAQTTLRKCEFEDLIEASKEAGKILHESGSPIDCTGNHTWPDDAERVNNEVKEKYGAFPAVADGFKKHVEHARAAIAASK
;
A
#
# COMPACT_ATOMS: atom_id res chain seq x y z
N MET A 1 38.93 -29.65 -34.01
CA MET A 1 38.13 -29.58 -32.78
C MET A 1 37.42 -28.24 -32.77
N PRO A 2 36.08 -28.16 -32.69
CA PRO A 2 35.42 -26.88 -32.48
C PRO A 2 35.45 -26.56 -30.99
N THR A 3 36.16 -25.51 -30.62
CA THR A 3 36.19 -24.98 -29.25
C THR A 3 34.86 -24.27 -29.01
N THR A 4 33.91 -24.97 -28.37
CA THR A 4 32.67 -24.34 -27.93
C THR A 4 33.02 -23.32 -26.84
N LYS A 5 32.93 -22.02 -27.19
CA LYS A 5 33.04 -20.93 -26.20
C LYS A 5 31.93 -21.13 -25.17
N LYS A 6 32.30 -21.53 -23.95
CA LYS A 6 31.41 -21.54 -22.80
C LYS A 6 31.05 -20.07 -22.54
N VAL A 7 29.84 -19.65 -22.93
CA VAL A 7 29.31 -18.34 -22.55
C VAL A 7 28.98 -18.45 -21.06
N ALA A 8 29.99 -18.22 -20.22
CA ALA A 8 29.82 -18.10 -18.79
C ALA A 8 29.22 -16.72 -18.51
N ASN A 9 27.92 -16.57 -18.72
CA ASN A 9 27.16 -15.45 -18.18
C ASN A 9 26.11 -16.02 -17.24
N GLU A 10 26.55 -16.82 -16.27
CA GLU A 10 25.69 -17.22 -15.17
C GLU A 10 25.58 -16.03 -14.21
N ALA A 11 24.42 -15.37 -14.22
CA ALA A 11 24.13 -14.29 -13.27
C ALA A 11 24.48 -14.75 -11.85
N THR A 12 25.28 -13.96 -11.13
CA THR A 12 25.67 -14.25 -9.75
C THR A 12 24.44 -14.24 -8.84
N GLY A 13 24.51 -14.92 -7.70
CA GLY A 13 23.42 -14.91 -6.71
C GLY A 13 22.90 -13.49 -6.37
N PRO A 14 23.78 -12.51 -6.12
CA PRO A 14 23.36 -11.12 -5.92
C PRO A 14 22.66 -10.47 -7.12
N GLN A 15 23.14 -10.70 -8.34
CA GLN A 15 22.49 -10.15 -9.54
C GLN A 15 21.07 -10.69 -9.70
N ARG A 16 20.90 -12.01 -9.52
CA ARG A 16 19.56 -12.64 -9.57
C ARG A 16 18.62 -12.08 -8.50
N ALA A 17 19.12 -11.77 -7.31
CA ALA A 17 18.32 -11.16 -6.26
C ALA A 17 17.92 -9.72 -6.61
N SER A 18 18.82 -8.94 -7.22
CA SER A 18 18.52 -7.60 -7.73
C SER A 18 17.45 -7.65 -8.83
N ASP A 19 17.65 -8.50 -9.84
CA ASP A 19 16.72 -8.62 -10.98
C ASP A 19 15.33 -9.05 -10.51
N PHE A 20 15.26 -9.96 -9.53
CA PHE A 20 13.99 -10.37 -8.91
C PHE A 20 13.34 -9.23 -8.14
N ASN A 21 14.11 -8.47 -7.37
CA ASN A 21 13.59 -7.29 -6.66
C ASN A 21 13.05 -6.25 -7.63
N ASP A 22 13.74 -5.99 -8.73
CA ASP A 22 13.30 -5.04 -9.77
C ASP A 22 12.02 -5.54 -10.44
N ALA A 23 11.92 -6.84 -10.73
CA ALA A 23 10.71 -7.46 -11.25
C ALA A 23 9.52 -7.32 -10.27
N LEU A 24 9.75 -7.48 -8.97
CA LEU A 24 8.72 -7.28 -7.94
C LEU A 24 8.24 -5.82 -7.88
N HIS A 25 9.15 -4.85 -7.98
CA HIS A 25 8.80 -3.43 -8.01
C HIS A 25 8.06 -3.01 -9.29
N ALA A 26 8.15 -3.82 -10.35
CA ALA A 26 7.35 -3.64 -11.57
C ALA A 26 5.92 -4.19 -11.45
N VAL A 27 5.58 -4.95 -10.40
CA VAL A 27 4.23 -5.50 -10.19
C VAL A 27 3.40 -4.53 -9.34
N PRO A 28 2.37 -3.85 -9.90
CA PRO A 28 1.62 -2.82 -9.16
C PRO A 28 0.95 -3.34 -7.88
N GLY A 29 0.42 -4.57 -7.92
CA GLY A 29 -0.16 -5.21 -6.73
C GLY A 29 0.85 -5.43 -5.61
N HIS A 30 2.09 -5.80 -5.94
CA HIS A 30 3.17 -5.97 -4.96
C HIS A 30 3.55 -4.62 -4.31
N VAL A 31 3.74 -3.58 -5.13
CA VAL A 31 4.03 -2.23 -4.63
C VAL A 31 2.93 -1.74 -3.69
N ALA A 32 1.66 -1.94 -4.07
CA ALA A 32 0.52 -1.58 -3.25
C ALA A 32 0.50 -2.34 -1.90
N MET A 33 0.74 -3.65 -1.91
CA MET A 33 0.84 -4.45 -0.67
C MET A 33 1.97 -3.97 0.24
N MET A 34 3.13 -3.62 -0.32
CA MET A 34 4.26 -3.11 0.46
C MET A 34 3.95 -1.77 1.12
N GLN A 35 3.26 -0.86 0.42
CA GLN A 35 2.82 0.42 0.99
C GLN A 35 1.83 0.21 2.15
N VAL A 36 0.88 -0.73 1.99
CA VAL A 36 -0.06 -1.12 3.06
C VAL A 36 0.70 -1.64 4.27
N LEU A 37 1.66 -2.55 4.06
CA LEU A 37 2.46 -3.13 5.14
C LEU A 37 3.28 -2.08 5.89
N GLN A 38 3.94 -1.19 5.16
CA GLN A 38 4.77 -0.12 5.74
C GLN A 38 3.93 0.83 6.61
N TYR A 39 2.77 1.26 6.11
CA TYR A 39 1.86 2.11 6.90
C TYR A 39 1.35 1.38 8.14
N SER A 40 0.89 0.14 8.01
CA SER A 40 0.36 -0.63 9.14
C SER A 40 1.41 -0.84 10.22
N TYR A 41 2.66 -1.11 9.85
CA TYR A 41 3.76 -1.24 10.80
C TYR A 41 4.07 0.09 11.52
N MET A 42 4.13 1.20 10.76
CA MET A 42 4.32 2.54 11.32
C MET A 42 3.18 2.90 12.30
N ALA A 43 1.93 2.66 11.93
CA ALA A 43 0.78 2.95 12.77
C ALA A 43 0.75 2.07 14.03
N GLN A 44 1.05 0.77 13.90
CA GLN A 44 1.11 -0.17 15.03
C GLN A 44 2.21 0.19 16.04
N THR A 45 3.34 0.71 15.57
CA THR A 45 4.45 1.14 16.44
C THR A 45 4.22 2.52 17.07
N THR A 46 3.36 3.35 16.47
CA THR A 46 3.06 4.70 16.94
C THR A 46 1.89 4.74 17.91
N LEU A 47 0.86 3.93 17.68
CA LEU A 47 -0.40 3.95 18.42
C LEU A 47 -0.45 2.87 19.50
N ARG A 48 -1.32 3.05 20.51
CA ARG A 48 -1.69 1.94 21.39
C ARG A 48 -2.48 0.90 20.62
N LYS A 49 -2.50 -0.34 21.14
CA LYS A 49 -3.17 -1.46 20.48
C LYS A 49 -4.65 -1.16 20.12
N CYS A 50 -5.44 -0.62 21.05
CA CYS A 50 -6.84 -0.26 20.79
C CYS A 50 -6.97 0.83 19.74
N GLU A 51 -6.09 1.83 19.75
CA GLU A 51 -6.07 2.92 18.78
C GLU A 51 -5.71 2.43 17.37
N PHE A 52 -4.82 1.44 17.27
CA PHE A 52 -4.50 0.78 16.01
C PHE A 52 -5.67 -0.07 15.50
N GLU A 53 -6.34 -0.81 16.37
CA GLU A 53 -7.55 -1.58 16.00
C GLU A 53 -8.65 -0.64 15.47
N ASP A 54 -8.90 0.49 16.13
CA ASP A 54 -9.83 1.52 15.66
C ASP A 54 -9.44 2.09 14.27
N LEU A 55 -8.15 2.33 14.04
CA LEU A 55 -7.63 2.80 12.74
C LEU A 55 -7.87 1.78 11.63
N ILE A 56 -7.74 0.49 11.93
CA ILE A 56 -8.01 -0.59 10.98
C ILE A 56 -9.51 -0.65 10.65
N GLU A 57 -10.40 -0.47 11.62
CA GLU A 57 -11.85 -0.41 11.36
C GLU A 57 -12.22 0.80 10.51
N ALA A 58 -11.67 1.99 10.79
CA ALA A 58 -11.86 3.17 9.95
C ALA A 58 -11.35 2.93 8.50
N SER A 59 -10.23 2.24 8.34
CA SER A 59 -9.69 1.87 7.03
C SER A 59 -10.62 0.94 6.25
N LYS A 60 -11.25 -0.03 6.93
CA LYS A 60 -12.25 -0.92 6.34
C LYS A 60 -13.52 -0.17 5.93
N GLU A 61 -13.99 0.73 6.78
CA GLU A 61 -15.16 1.56 6.51
C GLU A 61 -14.96 2.44 5.27
N ALA A 62 -13.87 3.21 5.24
CA ALA A 62 -13.51 4.03 4.08
C ALA A 62 -13.35 3.17 2.81
N GLY A 63 -12.66 2.02 2.91
CA GLY A 63 -12.50 1.09 1.80
C GLY A 63 -13.82 0.55 1.26
N LYS A 64 -14.79 0.26 2.15
CA LYS A 64 -16.14 -0.17 1.78
C LYS A 64 -16.91 0.94 1.06
N ILE A 65 -16.91 2.17 1.59
CA ILE A 65 -17.58 3.32 0.97
C ILE A 65 -17.01 3.57 -0.43
N LEU A 66 -15.69 3.53 -0.59
CA LEU A 66 -15.03 3.70 -1.88
C LEU A 66 -15.36 2.56 -2.87
N HIS A 67 -15.56 1.34 -2.38
CA HIS A 67 -16.00 0.23 -3.21
C HIS A 67 -17.46 0.40 -3.68
N GLU A 68 -18.37 0.72 -2.76
CA GLU A 68 -19.82 0.86 -3.02
C GLU A 68 -20.14 2.08 -3.88
N SER A 69 -19.37 3.16 -3.76
CA SER A 69 -19.51 4.38 -4.58
C SER A 69 -18.98 4.24 -6.02
N GLY A 70 -18.33 3.12 -6.34
CA GLY A 70 -17.66 2.96 -7.65
C GLY A 70 -16.48 3.91 -7.84
N SER A 71 -15.91 4.44 -6.75
CA SER A 71 -14.75 5.33 -6.82
C SER A 71 -13.60 4.67 -7.56
N PRO A 72 -12.87 5.39 -8.42
CA PRO A 72 -11.74 4.82 -9.15
C PRO A 72 -10.71 4.24 -8.17
N ILE A 73 -9.97 3.24 -8.64
CA ILE A 73 -8.80 2.70 -7.92
C ILE A 73 -7.59 3.47 -8.45
N ASP A 74 -7.21 4.50 -7.71
CA ASP A 74 -6.12 5.40 -8.06
C ASP A 74 -5.28 5.69 -6.81
N CYS A 75 -3.97 5.45 -6.89
CA CYS A 75 -3.01 5.70 -5.80
C CYS A 75 -2.22 7.00 -6.00
N THR A 76 -2.60 7.84 -6.97
CA THR A 76 -1.91 9.11 -7.27
C THR A 76 -2.38 10.25 -6.37
N GLY A 77 -3.45 10.06 -5.59
CA GLY A 77 -4.03 11.08 -4.71
C GLY A 77 -4.77 12.20 -5.45
N ASN A 78 -5.07 12.02 -6.74
CA ASN A 78 -5.66 13.06 -7.58
C ASN A 78 -7.19 12.97 -7.68
N HIS A 79 -7.79 11.87 -7.23
CA HIS A 79 -9.24 11.73 -7.21
C HIS A 79 -9.82 12.18 -5.87
N THR A 80 -10.94 12.89 -5.93
CA THR A 80 -11.70 13.27 -4.74
C THR A 80 -12.45 12.05 -4.23
N TRP A 81 -12.35 11.78 -2.92
CA TRP A 81 -13.16 10.73 -2.30
C TRP A 81 -14.62 11.19 -2.17
N PRO A 82 -15.58 10.26 -2.13
CA PRO A 82 -16.96 10.57 -1.75
C PRO A 82 -17.02 11.20 -0.36
N ASP A 83 -18.00 12.08 -0.13
CA ASP A 83 -18.16 12.83 1.13
C ASP A 83 -18.16 11.95 2.38
N ASP A 84 -18.80 10.78 2.34
CA ASP A 84 -18.82 9.85 3.47
C ASP A 84 -17.44 9.27 3.77
N ALA A 85 -16.62 9.00 2.75
CA ALA A 85 -15.24 8.53 2.94
C ALA A 85 -14.32 9.68 3.39
N GLU A 86 -14.56 10.91 2.90
CA GLU A 86 -13.89 12.11 3.40
C GLU A 86 -14.18 12.37 4.87
N ARG A 87 -15.42 12.13 5.32
CA ARG A 87 -15.80 12.23 6.73
C ARG A 87 -14.98 11.28 7.59
N VAL A 88 -14.88 10.00 7.20
CA VAL A 88 -14.03 9.02 7.92
C VAL A 88 -12.57 9.48 7.96
N ASN A 89 -12.03 9.96 6.85
CA ASN A 89 -10.67 10.50 6.82
C ASN A 89 -10.50 11.72 7.77
N ASN A 90 -11.48 12.61 7.84
CA ASN A 90 -11.43 13.76 8.74
C ASN A 90 -11.51 13.34 10.21
N GLU A 91 -12.34 12.35 10.55
CA GLU A 91 -12.39 11.78 11.90
C GLU A 91 -11.04 11.16 12.32
N VAL A 92 -10.35 10.47 11.39
CA VAL A 92 -8.99 9.97 11.60
C VAL A 92 -8.00 11.11 11.82
N LYS A 93 -8.08 12.19 11.03
CA LYS A 93 -7.22 13.37 11.21
C LYS A 93 -7.44 14.08 12.54
N GLU A 94 -8.69 14.20 12.98
CA GLU A 94 -9.02 14.80 14.27
C GLU A 94 -8.51 13.93 15.43
N LYS A 95 -8.75 12.61 15.36
CA LYS A 95 -8.37 11.67 16.42
C LYS A 95 -6.86 11.47 16.54
N TYR A 96 -6.15 11.40 15.42
CA TYR A 96 -4.71 11.10 15.38
C TYR A 96 -3.86 12.30 14.93
N GLY A 97 -4.37 13.53 15.00
CA GLY A 97 -3.66 14.73 14.56
C GLY A 97 -2.33 14.99 15.29
N ALA A 98 -2.14 14.42 16.49
CA ALA A 98 -0.87 14.42 17.20
C ALA A 98 0.20 13.50 16.56
N PHE A 99 -0.20 12.64 15.62
CA PHE A 99 0.63 11.68 14.90
C PHE A 99 0.50 11.90 13.38
N PRO A 100 1.18 12.92 12.81
CA PRO A 100 0.98 13.32 11.41
C PRO A 100 1.19 12.17 10.40
N ALA A 101 2.16 11.28 10.64
CA ALA A 101 2.41 10.14 9.77
C ALA A 101 1.20 9.18 9.68
N VAL A 102 0.44 9.03 10.77
CA VAL A 102 -0.80 8.25 10.81
C VAL A 102 -1.92 9.03 10.14
N ALA A 103 -2.18 10.27 10.58
CA ALA A 103 -3.29 11.09 10.10
C ALA A 103 -3.22 11.37 8.60
N ASP A 104 -2.05 11.77 8.09
CA ASP A 104 -1.87 12.15 6.69
C ASP A 104 -1.67 10.93 5.78
N GLY A 105 -1.16 9.82 6.31
CA GLY A 105 -0.95 8.58 5.56
C GLY A 105 -2.22 7.77 5.30
N PHE A 106 -3.30 8.05 6.04
CA PHE A 106 -4.52 7.24 6.03
C PHE A 106 -5.15 7.05 4.64
N LYS A 107 -5.37 8.14 3.89
CA LYS A 107 -5.97 8.04 2.54
C LYS A 107 -5.18 7.14 1.63
N LYS A 108 -3.87 7.39 1.57
CA LYS A 108 -2.95 6.64 0.73
C LYS A 108 -2.91 5.16 1.13
N HIS A 109 -3.00 4.85 2.43
CA HIS A 109 -3.13 3.48 2.90
C HIS A 109 -4.38 2.79 2.36
N VAL A 110 -5.56 3.42 2.46
CA VAL A 110 -6.82 2.86 1.98
C VAL A 110 -6.80 2.67 0.46
N GLU A 111 -6.26 3.62 -0.30
CA GLU A 111 -6.11 3.52 -1.76
C GLU A 111 -5.22 2.35 -2.17
N HIS A 112 -4.05 2.21 -1.54
CA HIS A 112 -3.15 1.09 -1.80
C HIS A 112 -3.76 -0.25 -1.37
N ALA A 113 -4.53 -0.30 -0.28
CA ALA A 113 -5.25 -1.50 0.12
C ALA A 113 -6.26 -1.94 -0.95
N ARG A 114 -7.03 -0.98 -1.49
CA ARG A 114 -7.96 -1.25 -2.61
C ARG A 114 -7.22 -1.72 -3.86
N ALA A 115 -6.11 -1.08 -4.21
CA ALA A 115 -5.29 -1.46 -5.36
C ALA A 115 -4.68 -2.86 -5.22
N ALA A 116 -4.19 -3.21 -4.03
CA ALA A 116 -3.67 -4.56 -3.75
C ALA A 116 -4.76 -5.63 -3.90
N ILE A 117 -5.97 -5.39 -3.40
CA ILE A 117 -7.11 -6.30 -3.52
C ILE A 117 -7.52 -6.46 -4.99
N ALA A 118 -7.59 -5.36 -5.75
CA ALA A 118 -7.96 -5.39 -7.15
C ALA A 118 -6.93 -6.12 -8.02
N ALA A 119 -5.64 -5.96 -7.73
CA ALA A 119 -4.56 -6.67 -8.43
C ALA A 119 -4.48 -8.17 -8.09
N SER A 120 -5.21 -8.62 -7.06
CA SER A 120 -5.27 -10.04 -6.64
C SER A 120 -6.46 -10.80 -7.23
N LYS A 121 -7.27 -10.16 -8.08
CA LYS A 121 -8.42 -10.74 -8.79
C LYS A 121 -8.05 -11.03 -10.25
#